data_AF-A0A388L9Q4-F1
#
_entry.id   AF-A0A388L9Q4-F1
#
_cell.length_a   1.000
_cell.length_b   1.000
_cell.length_c   1.000
_cell.angle_alpha   90.00
_cell.angle_beta   90.00
_cell.angle_gamma   90.00
#
_symmetry.space_group_name_H-M   'P 1'
#
loop_
_entity.id
_entity.type
_entity.pdbx_description
1 polymer ?
#
loop_
_entity_poly.entity_id
_entity_poly.type
_entity_poly.pdbx_seq_one_letter_code
_entity_poly.pdbx_strand_id
1 'polypeptide(L)'
;MDRSGASLAYYERPLSSSESQARSAVLQGCGLKESDYSLIFLPNARSGLDIMANAYPFARYPMFLNCLTGAEGKGLTDAAERVKGRVLAAQQTWLNLNIAGSQLSLTIRRKSSRAGAYGGPKGLFAYPLIPTVSKGSQACSRYSLHWISEAQRNGWHVLLDASAISLGMDKLDLSLHRPDYVICNFTQLAGYSSSISCLVFRKSLRSL
;
A
#
# COMPACT_ATOMS: atom_id res chain seq x y z
N MET A 1 -14.59 7.90 23.75
CA MET A 1 -13.35 7.13 24.00
C MET A 1 -12.65 7.00 22.66
N ASP A 2 -11.64 7.83 22.44
CA ASP A 2 -10.87 7.91 21.20
C ASP A 2 -9.95 6.69 21.14
N ARG A 3 -10.30 5.67 20.35
CA ARG A 3 -9.39 4.56 20.07
C ARG A 3 -8.50 5.01 18.92
N SER A 4 -7.43 5.74 19.25
CA SER A 4 -6.31 5.94 18.33
C SER A 4 -5.91 4.58 17.77
N GLY A 5 -5.83 4.45 16.43
CA GLY A 5 -5.36 3.22 15.78
C GLY A 5 -4.01 2.78 16.34
N ALA A 6 -3.73 1.48 16.31
CA ALA A 6 -2.44 0.99 16.78
C ALA A 6 -1.34 1.46 15.81
N SER A 7 -0.39 2.27 16.28
CA SER A 7 0.77 2.68 15.47
C SER A 7 1.49 1.46 14.89
N LEU A 8 2.08 1.59 13.69
CA LEU A 8 2.86 0.51 13.07
C LEU A 8 4.03 0.02 13.95
N ALA A 9 4.54 0.87 14.85
CA ALA A 9 5.54 0.47 15.84
C ALA A 9 5.06 -0.68 16.75
N TYR A 10 3.75 -0.78 17.00
CA TYR A 10 3.16 -1.87 17.78
C TYR A 10 3.38 -3.26 17.15
N TYR A 11 3.47 -3.30 15.81
CA TYR A 11 3.63 -4.54 15.05
C TYR A 11 5.09 -4.88 14.76
N GLU A 12 6.02 -3.96 15.07
CA GLU A 12 7.44 -4.23 14.97
C GLU A 12 7.95 -4.96 16.21
N ARG A 13 8.88 -5.89 15.99
CA ARG A 13 9.59 -6.60 17.04
C ARG A 13 11.08 -6.66 16.74
N PRO A 14 11.94 -6.98 17.74
CA PRO A 14 13.32 -7.33 17.48
C PRO A 14 13.39 -8.44 16.42
N LEU A 15 14.27 -8.23 15.44
CA LEU A 15 14.53 -9.19 14.37
C LEU A 15 15.77 -10.02 14.72
N SER A 16 15.76 -11.30 14.38
CA SER A 16 16.96 -12.11 14.37
C SER A 16 17.96 -11.63 13.30
N SER A 17 19.18 -12.16 13.30
CA SER A 17 20.16 -11.87 12.25
C SER A 17 19.68 -12.29 10.86
N SER A 18 19.01 -13.44 10.73
CA SER A 18 18.46 -13.92 9.46
C SER A 18 17.29 -13.05 8.99
N GLU A 19 16.42 -12.64 9.90
CA GLU A 19 15.30 -11.74 9.59
C GLU A 19 15.79 -10.34 9.18
N SER A 20 16.88 -9.87 9.79
CA SER A 20 17.51 -8.61 9.41
C SER A 20 18.07 -8.67 7.98
N GLN A 21 18.74 -9.78 7.62
CA GLN A 21 19.22 -10.02 6.24
C GLN A 21 18.05 -10.12 5.25
N ALA A 22 16.98 -10.84 5.61
CA ALA A 22 15.78 -10.94 4.77
C ALA A 22 15.14 -9.56 4.55
N ARG A 23 15.07 -8.73 5.59
CA ARG A 23 14.59 -7.34 5.46
C ARG A 23 15.43 -6.54 4.47
N SER A 24 16.76 -6.63 4.58
CA SER A 24 17.68 -5.96 3.65
C SER A 24 17.43 -6.41 2.21
N ALA A 25 17.29 -7.73 1.99
CA ALA A 25 17.05 -8.30 0.66
C ALA A 25 15.71 -7.85 0.05
N VAL A 26 14.64 -7.82 0.85
CA VAL A 26 13.32 -7.33 0.41
C VAL A 26 13.39 -5.87 -0.02
N LEU A 27 13.97 -5.00 0.83
CA LEU A 27 14.03 -3.56 0.56
C LEU A 27 14.91 -3.26 -0.66
N GLN A 28 16.07 -3.91 -0.76
CA GLN A 28 16.93 -3.81 -1.95
C GLN A 28 16.24 -4.30 -3.22
N GLY A 29 15.52 -5.43 -3.13
CA GLY A 29 14.75 -5.98 -4.25
C GLY A 29 13.66 -5.04 -4.78
N CYS A 30 13.16 -4.12 -3.94
CA CYS A 30 12.23 -3.06 -4.32
C CYS A 30 12.90 -1.73 -4.71
N GLY A 31 14.23 -1.61 -4.65
CA GLY A 31 14.92 -0.32 -4.82
C GLY A 31 14.67 0.67 -3.66
N LEU A 32 14.27 0.18 -2.49
CA LEU A 32 13.98 0.99 -1.30
C LEU A 32 15.15 0.96 -0.31
N LYS A 33 15.43 2.11 0.32
CA LYS A 33 16.55 2.26 1.26
C LYS A 33 16.13 1.93 2.68
N GLU A 34 16.94 1.15 3.39
CA GLU A 34 16.73 0.84 4.82
C GLU A 34 16.75 2.06 5.73
N SER A 35 17.40 3.16 5.33
CA SER A 35 17.34 4.42 6.08
C SER A 35 15.91 4.97 6.15
N ASP A 36 15.13 4.75 5.09
CA ASP A 36 13.86 5.44 4.86
C ASP A 36 12.66 4.52 5.10
N TYR A 37 12.86 3.20 4.97
CA TYR A 37 11.82 2.19 5.04
C TYR A 37 12.11 1.13 6.12
N SER A 38 11.03 0.64 6.72
CA SER A 38 11.01 -0.57 7.57
C SER A 38 9.98 -1.55 7.00
N LEU A 39 9.92 -2.75 7.55
CA LEU A 39 8.87 -3.71 7.22
C LEU A 39 8.46 -4.57 8.40
N ILE A 40 7.24 -5.10 8.32
CA ILE A 40 6.71 -6.13 9.20
C ILE A 40 6.55 -7.42 8.38
N PHE A 41 7.09 -8.52 8.88
CA PHE A 41 6.87 -9.85 8.30
C PHE A 41 5.46 -10.34 8.65
N LEU A 42 4.78 -10.92 7.67
CA LEU A 42 3.38 -11.30 7.74
C LEU A 42 3.22 -12.80 7.47
N PRO A 43 2.22 -13.46 8.09
CA PRO A 43 1.87 -14.83 7.75
C PRO A 43 1.29 -14.95 6.33
N ASN A 44 0.67 -13.88 5.82
CA ASN A 44 0.19 -13.76 4.45
C ASN A 44 -0.06 -12.28 4.10
N ALA A 45 -0.19 -11.97 2.80
CA ALA A 45 -0.40 -10.61 2.32
C ALA A 45 -1.68 -9.94 2.87
N ARG A 46 -2.77 -10.70 3.04
CA ARG A 46 -4.04 -10.18 3.56
C ARG A 46 -3.89 -9.63 4.97
N SER A 47 -3.08 -10.27 5.83
CA SER A 47 -2.79 -9.75 7.17
C SER A 47 -2.16 -8.36 7.15
N GLY A 48 -1.46 -7.97 6.08
CA GLY A 48 -0.96 -6.61 5.89
C GLY A 48 -2.08 -5.57 5.73
N LEU A 49 -3.14 -5.91 4.98
CA LEU A 49 -4.32 -5.07 4.83
C LEU A 49 -5.09 -4.96 6.16
N ASP A 50 -5.18 -6.05 6.91
CA ASP A 50 -5.81 -6.06 8.24
C ASP A 50 -5.04 -5.19 9.24
N ILE A 51 -3.70 -5.24 9.24
CA ILE A 51 -2.87 -4.30 10.02
C ILE A 51 -3.17 -2.87 9.61
N MET A 52 -3.17 -2.57 8.31
CA MET A 52 -3.44 -1.21 7.82
C MET A 52 -4.85 -0.71 8.17
N ALA A 53 -5.85 -1.59 8.18
CA ALA A 53 -7.20 -1.27 8.63
C ALA A 53 -7.27 -0.87 10.12
N ASN A 54 -6.35 -1.37 10.95
CA ASN A 54 -6.28 -1.04 12.37
C ASN A 54 -5.31 0.12 12.67
N ALA A 55 -4.26 0.25 11.88
CA ALA A 55 -3.17 1.19 12.11
C ALA A 55 -3.36 2.54 11.42
N TYR A 56 -3.98 2.58 10.24
CA TYR A 56 -4.10 3.83 9.50
C TYR A 56 -5.07 4.79 10.21
N PRO A 57 -4.68 6.05 10.47
CA PRO A 57 -5.46 6.96 11.31
C PRO A 57 -6.59 7.63 10.53
N PHE A 58 -7.61 6.86 10.12
CA PHE A 58 -8.77 7.36 9.39
C PHE A 58 -9.55 8.46 10.14
N ALA A 59 -9.45 8.53 11.47
CA ALA A 59 -10.03 9.64 12.24
C ALA A 59 -9.35 10.98 11.91
N ARG A 60 -8.04 10.97 11.63
CA ARG A 60 -7.25 12.15 11.25
C ARG A 60 -7.27 12.40 9.74
N TYR A 61 -7.24 11.34 8.94
CA TYR A 61 -7.21 11.39 7.47
C TYR A 61 -8.41 10.63 6.89
N PRO A 62 -9.61 11.25 6.87
CA PRO A 62 -10.87 10.52 6.75
C PRO A 62 -11.24 10.09 5.34
N MET A 63 -10.41 10.33 4.32
CA MET A 63 -10.70 9.85 2.97
C MET A 63 -10.07 8.48 2.73
N PHE A 64 -10.80 7.61 2.04
CA PHE A 64 -10.26 6.35 1.54
C PHE A 64 -10.65 6.21 0.06
N LEU A 65 -9.65 6.17 -0.83
CA LEU A 65 -9.84 5.87 -2.24
C LEU A 65 -9.41 4.41 -2.47
N ASN A 66 -10.40 3.55 -2.68
CA ASN A 66 -10.22 2.12 -2.77
C ASN A 66 -10.29 1.65 -4.22
N CYS A 67 -9.17 1.12 -4.73
CA CYS A 67 -9.10 0.41 -6.02
C CYS A 67 -8.74 -1.08 -5.85
N LEU A 68 -8.73 -1.60 -4.61
CA LEU A 68 -8.56 -3.02 -4.34
C LEU A 68 -9.86 -3.76 -4.70
N THR A 69 -9.76 -5.02 -5.13
CA THR A 69 -10.93 -5.79 -5.58
C THR A 69 -11.49 -6.75 -4.56
N GLY A 70 -12.80 -6.98 -4.65
CA GLY A 70 -13.47 -8.04 -3.90
C GLY A 70 -13.31 -7.85 -2.39
N ALA A 71 -12.94 -8.92 -1.70
CA ALA A 71 -12.81 -8.94 -0.25
C ALA A 71 -11.53 -8.26 0.27
N GLU A 72 -10.49 -8.09 -0.56
CA GLU A 72 -9.17 -7.59 -0.14
C GLU A 72 -9.27 -6.18 0.47
N GLY A 73 -10.07 -5.29 -0.15
CA GLY A 73 -10.26 -3.93 0.34
C GLY A 73 -11.31 -3.75 1.44
N LYS A 74 -12.08 -4.79 1.80
CA LYS A 74 -13.25 -4.65 2.68
C LYS A 74 -12.86 -4.19 4.09
N GLY A 75 -11.80 -4.75 4.66
CA GLY A 75 -11.36 -4.37 6.02
C GLY A 75 -10.99 -2.89 6.14
N LEU A 76 -10.31 -2.34 5.13
CA LEU A 76 -9.99 -0.91 5.05
C LEU A 76 -11.24 -0.04 4.87
N THR A 77 -12.17 -0.46 4.02
CA THR A 77 -13.48 0.20 3.86
C THR A 77 -14.23 0.27 5.19
N ASP A 78 -14.38 -0.88 5.86
CA ASP A 78 -15.08 -0.99 7.14
C ASP A 78 -14.41 -0.12 8.22
N ALA A 79 -13.07 -0.07 8.25
CA ALA A 79 -12.32 0.77 9.18
C ALA A 79 -12.55 2.27 8.93
N ALA A 80 -12.51 2.71 7.67
CA ALA A 80 -12.79 4.09 7.31
C ALA A 80 -14.25 4.48 7.65
N GLU A 81 -15.23 3.63 7.33
CA GLU A 81 -16.65 3.89 7.58
C GLU A 81 -16.97 3.94 9.08
N ARG A 82 -16.31 3.11 9.90
CA ARG A 82 -16.49 3.08 11.36
C ARG A 82 -16.24 4.44 12.02
N VAL A 83 -15.31 5.23 11.47
CA VAL A 83 -15.00 6.58 11.94
C VAL A 83 -15.68 7.67 11.10
N LYS A 84 -16.71 7.30 10.33
CA LYS A 84 -17.46 8.18 9.41
C LYS A 84 -16.56 8.83 8.35
N GLY A 85 -15.51 8.12 7.94
CA GLY A 85 -14.66 8.45 6.81
C GLY A 85 -15.44 8.39 5.49
N ARG A 86 -14.94 9.09 4.48
CA ARG A 86 -15.48 9.09 3.13
C ARG A 86 -14.75 8.06 2.28
N VAL A 87 -15.45 6.97 1.94
CA VAL A 87 -14.95 5.96 1.02
C VAL A 87 -15.34 6.32 -0.41
N LEU A 88 -14.37 6.23 -1.32
CA LEU A 88 -14.52 6.37 -2.77
C LEU A 88 -14.09 5.04 -3.38
N ALA A 89 -15.05 4.27 -3.88
CA ALA A 89 -14.76 3.04 -4.62
C ALA A 89 -14.53 3.40 -6.08
N ALA A 90 -13.34 3.11 -6.59
CA ALA A 90 -13.00 3.32 -8.00
C ALA A 90 -13.08 1.99 -8.77
N GLN A 91 -13.51 2.07 -10.02
CA GLN A 91 -13.49 0.91 -10.91
C GLN A 91 -12.05 0.59 -11.29
N GLN A 92 -11.71 -0.70 -11.44
CA GLN A 92 -10.36 -1.13 -11.84
C GLN A 92 -9.90 -0.49 -13.16
N THR A 93 -10.83 -0.26 -14.09
CA THR A 93 -10.56 0.40 -15.36
C THR A 93 -9.94 1.78 -15.20
N TRP A 94 -10.15 2.45 -14.07
CA TRP A 94 -9.61 3.77 -13.79
C TRP A 94 -8.11 3.77 -13.48
N LEU A 95 -7.50 2.61 -13.23
CA LEU A 95 -6.05 2.52 -13.04
C LEU A 95 -5.29 2.46 -14.37
N ASN A 96 -5.99 2.22 -15.49
CA ASN A 96 -5.39 2.25 -16.81
C ASN A 96 -5.11 3.70 -17.22
N LEU A 97 -3.95 3.97 -17.85
CA LEU A 97 -3.58 5.31 -18.34
C LEU A 97 -4.34 5.75 -19.62
N ASN A 98 -5.47 5.12 -19.90
CA ASN A 98 -6.36 5.46 -21.01
C ASN A 98 -7.43 6.47 -20.55
N ILE A 99 -8.45 6.72 -21.36
CA ILE A 99 -9.51 7.70 -21.06
C ILE A 99 -10.17 7.43 -19.69
N ALA A 100 -10.31 6.17 -19.28
CA ALA A 100 -10.84 5.82 -17.95
C ALA A 100 -9.93 6.28 -16.79
N GLY A 101 -8.61 6.35 -17.01
CA GLY A 101 -7.64 6.92 -16.06
C GLY A 101 -7.85 8.39 -15.73
N SER A 102 -8.49 9.15 -16.63
CA SER A 102 -8.84 10.55 -16.35
C SER A 102 -9.75 10.69 -15.13
N GLN A 103 -10.64 9.72 -14.88
CA GLN A 103 -11.53 9.74 -13.72
C GLN A 103 -10.78 9.53 -12.40
N LEU A 104 -9.78 8.64 -12.38
CA LEU A 104 -8.92 8.50 -11.21
C LEU A 104 -8.12 9.76 -10.95
N SER A 105 -7.53 10.36 -11.99
CA SER A 105 -6.78 11.61 -11.88
C SER A 105 -7.64 12.75 -11.32
N LEU A 106 -8.86 12.94 -11.83
CA LEU A 106 -9.81 13.93 -11.31
C LEU A 106 -10.17 13.66 -9.85
N THR A 107 -10.40 12.40 -9.49
CA THR A 107 -10.71 11.98 -8.12
C THR A 107 -9.53 12.25 -7.18
N ILE A 108 -8.30 11.94 -7.61
CA ILE A 108 -7.07 12.18 -6.86
C ILE A 108 -6.87 13.68 -6.63
N ARG A 109 -7.06 14.50 -7.67
CA ARG A 109 -6.84 15.97 -7.65
C ARG A 109 -7.93 16.74 -6.93
N ARG A 110 -9.08 16.12 -6.65
CA ARG A 110 -10.19 16.78 -5.96
C ARG A 110 -9.72 17.30 -4.60
N LYS A 111 -9.91 18.61 -4.38
CA LYS A 111 -9.63 19.26 -3.10
C LYS A 111 -10.61 18.76 -2.04
N SER A 112 -10.12 18.57 -0.82
CA SER A 112 -10.93 18.25 0.35
C SER A 112 -10.91 19.43 1.30
N SER A 113 -12.08 19.98 1.62
CA SER A 113 -12.23 21.13 2.52
C SER A 113 -11.70 20.86 3.94
N ARG A 114 -11.69 19.60 4.38
CA ARG A 114 -11.17 19.18 5.70
C ARG A 114 -9.65 18.99 5.73
N ALA A 115 -9.02 18.67 4.60
CA ALA A 115 -7.57 18.43 4.53
C ALA A 115 -6.76 19.72 4.31
N GLY A 116 -7.39 20.77 3.78
CA GLY A 116 -6.74 22.03 3.43
C GLY A 116 -6.42 22.97 4.61
N ALA A 117 -6.96 22.73 5.82
CA ALA A 117 -6.79 23.65 6.94
C ALA A 117 -5.40 23.57 7.61
N TYR A 118 -4.66 22.44 7.46
CA TYR A 118 -3.40 22.20 8.17
C TYR A 118 -2.27 21.61 7.30
N GLY A 119 -2.40 21.63 5.97
CA GLY A 119 -1.32 21.20 5.06
C GLY A 119 -0.95 19.71 5.10
N GLY A 120 -1.79 18.86 5.69
CA GLY A 120 -1.54 17.42 5.85
C GLY A 120 -2.24 16.53 4.80
N PRO A 121 -1.96 15.22 4.81
CA PRO A 121 -2.65 14.24 3.98
C PRO A 121 -4.17 14.26 4.21
N LYS A 122 -4.94 13.95 3.17
CA LYS A 122 -6.42 13.85 3.25
C LYS A 122 -6.92 12.45 3.53
N GLY A 123 -6.12 11.43 3.22
CA GLY A 123 -6.57 10.05 3.25
C GLY A 123 -5.60 9.05 2.65
N LEU A 124 -6.06 7.80 2.59
CA LEU A 124 -5.36 6.68 1.99
C LEU A 124 -5.88 6.41 0.58
N PHE A 125 -4.98 6.23 -0.37
CA PHE A 125 -5.25 5.67 -1.68
C PHE A 125 -4.62 4.27 -1.75
N ALA A 126 -5.43 3.24 -1.98
CA ALA A 126 -4.96 1.85 -2.07
C ALA A 126 -5.28 1.23 -3.43
N TYR A 127 -4.30 0.62 -4.08
CA TYR A 127 -4.48 -0.04 -5.38
C TYR A 127 -3.53 -1.21 -5.60
N PRO A 128 -3.92 -2.23 -6.39
CA PRO A 128 -3.06 -3.37 -6.69
C PRO A 128 -2.05 -3.02 -7.80
N LEU A 129 -0.91 -3.70 -7.83
CA LEU A 129 0.08 -3.60 -8.91
C LEU A 129 -0.39 -4.36 -10.17
N ILE A 130 -1.04 -5.51 -9.97
CA ILE A 130 -1.51 -6.39 -11.05
C ILE A 130 -3.05 -6.41 -11.08
N PRO A 131 -3.69 -6.32 -12.26
CA PRO A 131 -5.13 -6.51 -12.39
C PRO A 131 -5.59 -7.91 -11.94
N THR A 132 -6.69 -7.97 -11.21
CA THR A 132 -7.26 -9.23 -10.67
C THR A 132 -7.65 -10.22 -11.75
N VAL A 133 -8.14 -9.75 -12.91
CA VAL A 133 -8.57 -10.58 -14.05
C VAL A 133 -7.39 -11.30 -14.72
N SER A 134 -6.15 -10.86 -14.48
CA SER A 134 -4.96 -11.41 -15.15
C SER A 134 -4.22 -12.46 -14.33
N LYS A 135 -4.67 -12.80 -13.10
CA LYS A 135 -4.10 -13.89 -12.27
C LYS A 135 -4.29 -15.25 -12.99
N GLY A 136 -3.42 -15.54 -13.96
CA GLY A 136 -3.48 -16.75 -14.80
C GLY A 136 -2.99 -16.60 -16.26
N SER A 137 -2.59 -15.41 -16.73
CA SER A 137 -2.14 -15.19 -18.13
C SER A 137 -0.72 -14.62 -18.23
N GLN A 138 0.05 -15.15 -19.18
CA GLN A 138 1.51 -15.05 -19.30
C GLN A 138 2.05 -13.66 -19.73
N ALA A 139 1.24 -12.61 -19.72
CA ALA A 139 1.67 -11.23 -19.92
C ALA A 139 0.75 -10.27 -19.14
N CYS A 140 0.91 -10.22 -17.81
CA CYS A 140 0.16 -9.31 -16.96
C CYS A 140 0.69 -7.87 -17.12
N SER A 141 -0.08 -6.98 -17.73
CA SER A 141 0.23 -5.55 -17.72
C SER A 141 0.07 -5.00 -16.29
N ARG A 142 1.16 -4.48 -15.72
CA ARG A 142 1.16 -3.82 -14.41
C ARG A 142 0.45 -2.48 -14.52
N TYR A 143 -0.33 -2.12 -13.49
CA TYR A 143 -0.81 -0.75 -13.36
C TYR A 143 0.37 0.21 -13.17
N SER A 144 0.22 1.42 -13.72
CA SER A 144 1.30 2.40 -13.68
C SER A 144 1.64 2.83 -12.25
N LEU A 145 2.94 2.83 -11.93
CA LEU A 145 3.45 3.34 -10.67
C LEU A 145 3.33 4.88 -10.56
N HIS A 146 3.07 5.57 -11.66
CA HIS A 146 2.83 7.02 -11.69
C HIS A 146 1.72 7.46 -10.73
N TRP A 147 0.71 6.61 -10.52
CA TRP A 147 -0.39 6.89 -9.60
C TRP A 147 0.08 7.14 -8.16
N ILE A 148 1.20 6.55 -7.74
CA ILE A 148 1.81 6.82 -6.43
C ILE A 148 2.19 8.30 -6.33
N SER A 149 3.01 8.79 -7.26
CA SER A 149 3.49 10.18 -7.21
C SER A 149 2.37 11.20 -7.47
N GLU A 150 1.43 10.87 -8.36
CA GLU A 150 0.26 11.71 -8.60
C GLU A 150 -0.60 11.84 -7.33
N ALA A 151 -0.87 10.73 -6.64
CA ALA A 151 -1.65 10.75 -5.40
C ALA A 151 -0.92 11.50 -4.27
N GLN A 152 0.37 11.22 -4.05
CA GLN A 152 1.18 11.88 -3.03
C GLN A 152 1.24 13.41 -3.22
N ARG A 153 1.47 13.88 -4.46
CA ARG A 153 1.45 15.33 -4.77
C ARG A 153 0.11 16.00 -4.51
N ASN A 154 -0.98 15.24 -4.48
CA ASN A 154 -2.33 15.73 -4.21
C ASN A 154 -2.81 15.39 -2.78
N GLY A 155 -1.87 15.09 -1.88
CA GLY A 155 -2.11 14.94 -0.46
C GLY A 155 -2.70 13.58 -0.05
N TRP A 156 -2.43 12.51 -0.79
CA TRP A 156 -2.78 11.14 -0.36
C TRP A 156 -1.56 10.40 0.18
N HIS A 157 -1.76 9.58 1.20
CA HIS A 157 -0.87 8.45 1.42
C HIS A 157 -1.22 7.33 0.45
N VAL A 158 -0.22 6.54 0.02
CA VAL A 158 -0.41 5.49 -0.97
C VAL A 158 -0.02 4.12 -0.43
N LEU A 159 -0.96 3.17 -0.49
CA LEU A 159 -0.72 1.74 -0.30
C LEU A 159 -0.74 1.04 -1.66
N LEU A 160 0.41 0.49 -2.04
CA LEU A 160 0.54 -0.36 -3.22
C LEU A 160 0.45 -1.84 -2.80
N ASP A 161 -0.54 -2.58 -3.31
CA ASP A 161 -0.59 -4.02 -3.15
C ASP A 161 0.15 -4.72 -4.31
N ALA A 162 1.41 -5.09 -4.06
CA ALA A 162 2.27 -5.84 -4.96
C ALA A 162 2.32 -7.35 -4.61
N SER A 163 1.37 -7.86 -3.82
CA SER A 163 1.36 -9.28 -3.42
C SER A 163 1.11 -10.27 -4.55
N ALA A 164 0.61 -9.81 -5.69
CA ALA A 164 0.39 -10.64 -6.87
C ALA A 164 1.68 -11.00 -7.64
N ILE A 165 2.83 -10.44 -7.26
CA ILE A 165 4.14 -10.82 -7.79
C ILE A 165 5.04 -11.30 -6.64
N SER A 166 6.11 -12.02 -6.99
CA SER A 166 7.09 -12.50 -6.02
C SER A 166 8.40 -11.74 -6.21
N LEU A 167 8.68 -10.81 -5.32
CA LEU A 167 9.96 -10.09 -5.28
C LEU A 167 11.11 -11.10 -5.12
N GLY A 168 12.20 -10.88 -5.86
CA GLY A 168 13.30 -11.85 -5.99
C GLY A 168 13.20 -12.71 -7.25
N MET A 169 11.99 -12.92 -7.76
CA MET A 169 11.73 -13.51 -9.09
C MET A 169 11.31 -12.44 -10.10
N ASP A 170 10.44 -11.53 -9.66
CA ASP A 170 9.94 -10.40 -10.45
C ASP A 170 10.74 -9.12 -10.13
N LYS A 171 11.10 -8.36 -11.17
CA LYS A 171 11.70 -7.03 -11.00
C LYS A 171 10.63 -6.02 -10.64
N LEU A 172 10.75 -5.31 -9.51
CA LEU A 172 9.92 -4.15 -9.17
C LEU A 172 10.83 -3.06 -8.59
N ASP A 173 10.95 -1.93 -9.27
CA ASP A 173 11.73 -0.79 -8.78
C ASP A 173 10.79 0.33 -8.32
N LEU A 174 10.81 0.62 -7.02
CA LEU A 174 10.02 1.64 -6.36
C LEU A 174 10.86 2.87 -5.96
N SER A 175 12.14 2.92 -6.34
CA SER A 175 13.09 3.98 -5.97
C SER A 175 12.64 5.37 -6.44
N LEU A 176 11.96 5.45 -7.58
CA LEU A 176 11.43 6.69 -8.16
C LEU A 176 10.17 7.17 -7.44
N HIS A 177 9.17 6.30 -7.32
CA HIS A 177 7.83 6.68 -6.88
C HIS A 177 7.64 6.62 -5.37
N ARG A 178 8.39 5.74 -4.69
CA ARG A 178 8.52 5.67 -3.23
C ARG A 178 7.16 5.70 -2.51
N PRO A 179 6.32 4.66 -2.63
CA PRO A 179 5.03 4.60 -1.95
C PRO A 179 5.17 4.68 -0.42
N ASP A 180 4.07 5.01 0.25
CA ASP A 180 4.03 5.14 1.72
C ASP A 180 3.96 3.78 2.40
N TYR A 181 3.18 2.86 1.80
CA TYR A 181 3.02 1.47 2.22
C TYR A 181 3.08 0.54 1.00
N VAL A 182 3.67 -0.65 1.16
CA VAL A 182 3.67 -1.71 0.15
C VAL A 182 3.37 -3.04 0.81
N ILE A 183 2.41 -3.78 0.27
CA ILE A 183 2.22 -5.19 0.61
C ILE A 183 2.86 -6.01 -0.49
N CYS A 184 3.76 -6.93 -0.15
CA CYS A 184 4.48 -7.71 -1.14
C CYS A 184 4.80 -9.11 -0.64
N ASN A 185 5.05 -10.02 -1.58
CA ASN A 185 5.63 -11.33 -1.30
C ASN A 185 7.08 -11.36 -1.77
N PHE A 186 7.96 -12.03 -1.02
CA PHE A 186 9.37 -12.16 -1.35
C PHE A 186 9.79 -13.63 -1.33
N THR A 187 10.51 -14.05 -2.37
CA THR A 187 11.09 -15.39 -2.52
C THR A 187 12.57 -15.24 -2.80
N GLN A 188 13.42 -15.77 -1.92
CA GLN A 188 14.87 -15.54 -1.96
C GLN A 188 15.57 -16.25 -3.13
N LEU A 189 15.05 -17.39 -3.60
CA LEU A 189 15.71 -18.24 -4.61
C LEU A 189 14.68 -18.86 -5.56
N ALA A 190 15.02 -18.87 -6.85
CA ALA A 190 14.27 -19.60 -7.87
C ALA A 190 14.26 -21.11 -7.55
N GLY A 191 13.06 -21.70 -7.41
CA GLY A 191 12.88 -23.14 -7.14
C GLY A 191 12.48 -23.51 -5.70
N TYR A 192 12.44 -22.55 -4.78
CA TYR A 192 11.89 -22.76 -3.43
C TYR A 192 10.41 -22.35 -3.37
N SER A 193 9.58 -23.14 -2.68
CA SER A 193 8.13 -22.92 -2.57
C SER A 193 7.74 -21.94 -1.46
N SER A 194 8.64 -21.60 -0.54
CA SER A 194 8.35 -20.69 0.56
C SER A 194 8.56 -19.23 0.12
N SER A 195 7.47 -18.46 0.16
CA SER A 195 7.50 -17.00 0.06
C SER A 195 7.16 -16.39 1.41
N ILE A 196 7.71 -15.21 1.68
CA ILE A 196 7.43 -14.44 2.90
C ILE A 196 6.65 -13.20 2.51
N SER A 197 5.49 -12.99 3.13
CA SER A 197 4.70 -11.77 2.95
C SER A 197 5.24 -10.66 3.85
N CYS A 198 5.27 -9.43 3.36
CA CYS A 198 5.76 -8.26 4.08
C CYS A 198 4.82 -7.06 3.91
N LEU A 199 4.65 -6.27 4.97
CA LEU A 199 4.17 -4.90 4.91
C LEU A 199 5.37 -3.97 5.04
N VAL A 200 5.81 -3.37 3.94
CA VAL A 200 6.86 -2.35 3.89
C VAL A 200 6.23 -0.97 4.08
N PHE A 201 6.87 -0.09 4.85
CA PHE A 201 6.35 1.25 5.11
C PHE A 201 7.45 2.27 5.34
N ARG A 202 7.15 3.54 5.05
CA ARG A 202 8.06 4.66 5.37
C ARG A 202 8.18 4.85 6.87
N LYS A 203 9.42 4.95 7.38
CA LYS A 203 9.68 5.16 8.81
C LYS A 203 9.07 6.44 9.37
N SER A 204 8.90 7.48 8.54
CA SER A 204 8.21 8.72 8.93
C SER A 204 6.73 8.52 9.27
N LEU A 205 6.14 7.40 8.85
CA LEU A 205 4.74 7.03 9.08
C LEU A 205 4.58 5.96 10.18
N ARG A 206 5.68 5.60 10.85
CA ARG A 206 5.73 4.58 11.89
C ARG A 206 4.77 4.86 13.05
N SER A 207 4.69 6.12 13.46
CA SER A 207 3.95 6.58 14.64
C SER A 207 2.71 7.40 14.29
N LEU A 208 2.24 7.32 13.04
CA LEU A 208 0.99 7.98 12.64
C LEU A 208 -0.24 7.43 13.36
#